data_AF-A0A523ZXX1-F1
#
_entry.id   AF-A0A523ZXX1-F1
#
_cell.length_a   1.000
_cell.length_b   1.000
_cell.length_c   1.000
_cell.angle_alpha   90.00
_cell.angle_beta   90.00
_cell.angle_gamma   90.00
#
_symmetry.space_group_name_H-M   'P 1'
#
loop_
_entity.id
_entity.type
_entity.pdbx_description
1 polymer ?
#
loop_
_entity_poly.entity_id
_entity_poly.type
_entity_poly.pdbx_seq_one_letter_code
_entity_poly.pdbx_strand_id
1 'polypeptide(L)'
;MSRRTSAIISAAITLIIFTVLPLYAPSLIPPEYVDMVAEFGIDIVQFTSEIAMIGGVITVLTLVKGFVEPSSVLYLLASIAMSGVTLFFTVVTVSLGRLDELANLGLTTITMEVQGTLNTMTLDFRVFIWVTVATVTLKIIEAFLEFTDARKQMKTVDAPQPK
;
A
#
# COMPACT_ATOMS: atom_id res chain seq x y z
N MET A 1 -17.07 0.51 -20.30
CA MET A 1 -15.86 1.37 -20.29
C MET A 1 -14.67 0.57 -20.79
N SER A 2 -13.74 1.16 -21.55
CA SER A 2 -12.52 0.44 -21.95
C SER A 2 -11.63 0.18 -20.73
N ARG A 3 -10.88 -0.94 -20.71
CA ARG A 3 -9.95 -1.30 -19.62
C ARG A 3 -8.94 -0.20 -19.32
N ARG A 4 -8.49 0.50 -20.36
CA ARG A 4 -7.56 1.64 -20.26
C ARG A 4 -8.21 2.84 -19.58
N THR A 5 -9.45 3.17 -19.95
CA THR A 5 -10.19 4.28 -19.32
C THR A 5 -10.42 4.01 -17.84
N SER A 6 -10.79 2.77 -17.47
CA SER A 6 -10.95 2.37 -16.07
C SER A 6 -9.64 2.50 -15.28
N ALA A 7 -8.52 2.05 -15.87
CA ALA A 7 -7.22 2.16 -15.23
C ALA A 7 -6.76 3.61 -15.03
N ILE A 8 -6.99 4.49 -16.01
CA ILE A 8 -6.67 5.92 -15.90
C ILE A 8 -7.50 6.56 -14.78
N ILE A 9 -8.81 6.30 -14.75
CA ILE A 9 -9.69 6.84 -13.71
C ILE A 9 -9.28 6.32 -12.32
N SER A 10 -9.03 5.01 -12.20
CA SER A 10 -8.55 4.40 -10.96
C SER A 10 -7.24 5.03 -10.52
N ALA A 11 -6.27 5.18 -11.43
CA ALA A 11 -4.98 5.79 -11.12
C ALA A 11 -5.13 7.25 -10.70
N ALA A 12 -5.99 8.03 -11.36
CA ALA A 12 -6.24 9.41 -10.98
C ALA A 12 -6.87 9.50 -9.58
N ILE A 13 -7.86 8.66 -9.28
CA ILE A 13 -8.49 8.58 -7.96
C ILE A 13 -7.46 8.19 -6.90
N THR A 14 -6.68 7.13 -7.15
CA THR A 14 -5.61 6.67 -6.25
C THR A 14 -4.59 7.78 -5.99
N LEU A 15 -4.13 8.47 -7.03
CA LEU A 15 -3.17 9.57 -6.90
C LEU A 15 -3.73 10.70 -6.03
N ILE A 16 -4.99 11.08 -6.22
CA ILE A 16 -5.61 12.13 -5.42
C ILE A 16 -5.71 11.70 -3.96
N ILE A 17 -6.25 10.51 -3.70
CA ILE A 17 -6.54 10.03 -2.34
C ILE A 17 -5.26 9.70 -1.57
N PHE A 18 -4.30 9.05 -2.22
CA PHE A 18 -3.13 8.50 -1.55
C PHE A 18 -1.85 9.30 -1.76
N THR A 19 -1.83 10.33 -2.61
CA THR A 19 -0.65 11.18 -2.80
C THR A 19 -0.95 12.64 -2.57
N VAL A 20 -1.90 13.22 -3.30
CA VAL A 20 -2.19 14.66 -3.19
C VAL A 20 -2.77 15.00 -1.82
N LEU A 21 -3.77 14.23 -1.36
CA LEU A 21 -4.42 14.49 -0.09
C LEU A 21 -3.46 14.32 1.10
N PRO A 22 -2.65 13.26 1.22
CA PRO A 22 -1.66 13.15 2.29
C PRO A 22 -0.63 14.28 2.27
N LEU A 23 -0.13 14.70 1.10
CA LEU A 23 0.81 15.84 1.03
C LEU A 23 0.17 17.16 1.45
N TYR A 24 -1.11 17.34 1.18
CA TYR A 24 -1.82 18.57 1.50
C TYR A 24 -2.37 18.58 2.93
N ALA A 25 -2.65 17.41 3.52
CA ALA A 25 -3.29 17.29 4.83
C ALA A 25 -2.55 18.02 5.95
N PRO A 26 -1.20 17.96 6.09
CA PRO A 26 -0.49 18.71 7.13
C PRO A 26 -0.71 20.22 7.06
N SER A 27 -0.89 20.79 5.87
CA SER A 27 -1.11 22.23 5.70
C SER A 27 -2.49 22.72 6.21
N LEU A 28 -3.43 21.79 6.42
CA LEU A 28 -4.75 22.07 6.97
C LEU A 28 -4.80 21.96 8.49
N ILE A 29 -3.76 21.40 9.11
CA ILE A 29 -3.67 21.20 10.55
C ILE A 29 -2.96 22.41 11.15
N PRO A 30 -3.56 23.11 12.14
CA PRO A 30 -2.86 24.16 12.86
C PRO A 30 -1.55 23.63 13.47
N PRO A 31 -0.46 24.41 13.40
CA PRO A 31 0.88 23.95 13.77
C PRO A 31 0.95 23.46 15.23
N GLU A 32 0.13 24.00 16.11
CA GLU A 32 0.08 23.62 17.53
C GLU A 32 -0.29 22.14 17.72
N TYR A 33 -1.16 21.60 16.85
CA TYR A 33 -1.53 20.19 16.91
C TYR A 33 -0.46 19.28 16.30
N VAL A 34 0.31 19.78 15.34
CA VAL A 34 1.42 19.03 14.74
C VAL A 34 2.53 18.87 15.79
N ASP A 35 2.89 19.95 16.46
CA ASP A 35 3.89 19.95 17.53
C ASP A 35 3.44 19.07 18.69
N MET A 36 2.17 19.20 19.10
CA MET A 36 1.60 18.36 20.15
C MET A 36 1.70 16.88 19.80
N VAL A 37 1.43 16.47 18.55
CA VAL A 37 1.51 15.07 18.13
C VAL A 37 2.96 14.58 18.01
N ALA A 38 3.87 15.46 17.62
CA ALA A 38 5.30 15.18 17.61
C ALA A 38 5.86 14.90 19.02
N GLU A 39 5.32 15.53 20.07
CA GLU A 39 5.65 15.21 21.47
C GLU A 39 5.29 13.77 21.86
N PHE A 40 4.30 13.15 21.20
CA PHE A 40 4.00 11.71 21.36
C PHE A 40 4.93 10.82 20.52
N GLY A 41 5.93 11.38 19.85
CA GLY A 41 6.86 10.66 18.99
C GLY A 41 6.31 10.34 17.60
N ILE A 42 5.23 11.00 17.17
CA ILE A 42 4.63 10.81 15.83
C ILE A 42 4.89 12.06 15.00
N ASP A 43 5.75 11.94 13.98
CA ASP A 43 5.93 13.00 12.99
C ASP A 43 4.84 12.87 11.91
N ILE A 44 3.79 13.69 12.00
CA ILE A 44 2.68 13.72 11.04
C ILE A 44 3.19 14.04 9.63
N VAL A 45 4.16 14.94 9.50
CA VAL A 45 4.67 15.40 8.20
C VAL A 45 5.42 14.26 7.53
N GLN A 46 6.27 13.55 8.27
CA GLN A 46 6.97 12.37 7.78
C GLN A 46 5.96 11.26 7.44
N PHE A 47 5.05 10.93 8.34
CA PHE A 47 4.06 9.86 8.15
C PHE A 47 3.20 10.08 6.90
N THR A 48 2.68 11.30 6.73
CA THR A 48 1.87 11.64 5.55
C THR A 48 2.68 11.66 4.25
N SER A 49 3.96 12.06 4.31
CA SER A 49 4.89 11.98 3.17
C SER A 49 5.18 10.53 2.76
N GLU A 50 5.33 9.63 3.72
CA GLU A 50 5.51 8.20 3.46
C GLU A 50 4.27 7.58 2.81
N ILE A 51 3.07 7.89 3.32
CA ILE A 51 1.80 7.50 2.68
C ILE A 51 1.75 8.04 1.25
N ALA A 52 2.15 9.30 1.04
CA ALA A 52 2.14 9.93 -0.28
C ALA A 52 3.01 9.19 -1.30
N MET A 53 4.22 8.80 -0.89
CA MET A 53 5.15 8.02 -1.71
C MET A 53 4.54 6.66 -2.08
N ILE A 54 3.93 5.97 -1.10
CA ILE A 54 3.24 4.71 -1.34
C ILE A 54 2.11 4.89 -2.36
N GLY A 55 1.29 5.93 -2.20
CA GLY A 55 0.23 6.27 -3.16
C GLY A 55 0.75 6.51 -4.58
N GLY A 56 1.92 7.14 -4.70
CA GLY A 56 2.60 7.36 -5.97
C GLY A 56 2.98 6.04 -6.64
N VAL A 57 3.58 5.12 -5.88
CA VAL A 57 3.93 3.78 -6.36
C VAL A 57 2.69 2.99 -6.79
N ILE A 58 1.62 2.99 -5.98
CA ILE A 58 0.36 2.31 -6.32
C ILE A 58 -0.23 2.89 -7.61
N THR A 59 -0.18 4.20 -7.80
CA THR A 59 -0.66 4.88 -9.01
C THR A 59 0.08 4.38 -10.25
N VAL A 60 1.42 4.34 -10.20
CA VAL A 60 2.26 3.84 -11.30
C VAL A 60 1.93 2.37 -11.61
N LEU A 61 1.86 1.52 -10.58
CA LEU A 61 1.53 0.11 -10.75
C LEU A 61 0.12 -0.10 -11.33
N THR A 62 -0.84 0.73 -10.92
CA THR A 62 -2.23 0.70 -11.44
C THR A 62 -2.26 1.01 -12.93
N LEU A 63 -1.52 2.04 -13.36
CA LEU A 63 -1.38 2.36 -14.78
C LEU A 63 -0.74 1.21 -15.53
N VAL A 64 0.40 0.70 -15.06
CA VAL A 64 1.10 -0.43 -15.71
C VAL A 64 0.16 -1.63 -15.89
N LYS A 65 -0.56 -2.05 -14.85
CA LYS A 65 -1.55 -3.15 -14.95
C LYS A 65 -2.70 -2.85 -15.92
N GLY A 66 -3.06 -1.59 -16.10
CA GLY A 66 -4.11 -1.14 -17.01
C GLY A 66 -3.74 -1.19 -18.48
N PHE A 67 -2.46 -0.96 -18.79
CA PHE A 67 -1.94 -0.94 -20.16
C PHE A 67 -1.36 -2.28 -20.62
N VAL A 68 -1.09 -3.20 -19.70
CA VAL A 68 -0.48 -4.49 -19.99
C VAL A 68 -1.52 -5.62 -20.01
N GLU A 69 -1.36 -6.55 -20.94
CA GLU A 69 -2.21 -7.74 -21.05
C GLU A 69 -2.02 -8.71 -19.88
N PRO A 70 -3.07 -9.40 -19.40
CA PRO A 70 -2.98 -10.24 -18.21
C PRO A 70 -2.06 -11.44 -18.37
N SER A 71 -1.84 -11.89 -19.62
CA SER A 71 -0.95 -13.00 -19.99
C SER A 71 0.54 -12.61 -20.02
N SER A 72 0.86 -11.32 -19.85
CA SER A 72 2.21 -10.80 -19.84
C SER A 72 2.87 -10.96 -18.48
N VAL A 73 4.16 -11.29 -18.47
CA VAL A 73 4.97 -11.39 -17.25
C VAL A 73 4.97 -10.06 -16.50
N LEU A 74 4.90 -8.94 -17.23
CA LEU A 74 4.87 -7.61 -16.62
C LEU A 74 3.58 -7.37 -15.82
N TYR A 75 2.43 -7.94 -16.24
CA TYR A 75 1.18 -7.86 -15.46
C TYR A 75 1.28 -8.68 -14.16
N LEU A 76 1.88 -9.86 -14.22
CA LEU A 76 2.13 -10.70 -13.05
C LEU A 76 3.05 -9.98 -12.04
N LEU A 77 4.18 -9.45 -12.51
CA LEU A 77 5.12 -8.70 -11.66
C LEU A 77 4.45 -7.47 -11.03
N ALA A 78 3.69 -6.69 -11.81
CA ALA A 78 2.97 -5.55 -11.28
C ALA A 78 1.91 -5.95 -10.24
N SER A 79 1.28 -7.12 -10.38
CA SER A 79 0.31 -7.65 -9.43
C SER A 79 0.95 -8.11 -8.12
N ILE A 80 2.09 -8.81 -8.20
CA ILE A 80 2.88 -9.19 -7.03
C ILE A 80 3.41 -7.94 -6.31
N ALA A 81 3.94 -6.98 -7.07
CA ALA A 81 4.41 -5.70 -6.52
C ALA A 81 3.28 -4.95 -5.81
N MET A 82 2.07 -4.91 -6.38
CA MET A 82 0.91 -4.28 -5.75
C MET A 82 0.58 -4.91 -4.39
N SER A 83 0.66 -6.24 -4.29
CA SER A 83 0.46 -6.97 -3.04
C SER A 83 1.57 -6.66 -2.03
N GLY A 84 2.84 -6.60 -2.48
CA GLY A 84 3.96 -6.19 -1.64
C GLY A 84 3.83 -4.76 -1.11
N VAL A 85 3.38 -3.82 -1.95
CA VAL A 85 3.10 -2.44 -1.55
C VAL A 85 1.96 -2.38 -0.52
N THR A 86 0.95 -3.25 -0.63
CA THR A 86 -0.11 -3.36 0.38
C THR A 86 0.46 -3.81 1.73
N LEU A 87 1.36 -4.80 1.75
CA LEU A 87 2.03 -5.23 2.97
C LEU A 87 2.82 -4.09 3.59
N PHE A 88 3.64 -3.42 2.78
CA PHE A 88 4.45 -2.29 3.21
C PHE A 88 3.58 -1.16 3.77
N PHE A 89 2.47 -0.83 3.12
CA PHE A 89 1.51 0.15 3.60
C PHE A 89 0.95 -0.20 4.98
N THR A 90 0.54 -1.46 5.21
CA THR A 90 0.07 -1.87 6.54
C THR A 90 1.16 -1.71 7.58
N VAL A 91 2.40 -2.12 7.26
CA VAL A 91 3.52 -2.02 8.20
C VAL A 91 3.78 -0.57 8.58
N VAL A 92 3.85 0.34 7.62
CA VAL A 92 4.04 1.79 7.85
C VAL A 92 2.88 2.39 8.66
N THR A 93 1.65 1.99 8.35
CA THR A 93 0.45 2.49 9.05
C THR A 93 0.45 2.06 10.50
N VAL A 94 0.78 0.78 10.75
CA VAL A 94 0.84 0.22 12.10
C VAL A 94 2.00 0.81 12.90
N SER A 95 3.14 1.08 12.25
CA SER A 95 4.29 1.71 12.91
C SER A 95 4.14 3.22 13.08
N LEU A 96 3.02 3.82 12.66
CA LEU A 96 2.76 5.27 12.70
C LEU A 96 3.90 6.09 12.05
N GLY A 97 4.51 5.57 10.98
CA GLY A 97 5.62 6.24 10.26
C GLY A 97 7.00 6.07 10.90
N ARG A 98 7.11 5.28 11.98
CA ARG A 98 8.39 5.00 12.64
C ARG A 98 9.09 3.80 12.00
N LEU A 99 9.73 4.05 10.85
CA LEU A 99 10.43 3.03 10.07
C LEU A 99 11.66 2.44 10.78
N ASP A 100 12.21 3.15 11.76
CA ASP A 100 13.28 2.70 12.64
C ASP A 100 12.85 1.54 13.55
N GLU A 101 11.56 1.47 13.91
CA GLU A 101 10.99 0.40 14.74
C GLU A 101 10.44 -0.79 13.93
N LEU A 102 10.70 -0.85 12.61
CA LEU A 102 10.25 -1.94 11.73
C LEU A 102 10.66 -3.33 12.23
N ALA A 103 11.78 -3.44 12.94
CA ALA A 103 12.25 -4.70 13.53
C ALA A 103 11.21 -5.31 14.49
N ASN A 104 10.35 -4.50 15.10
CA ASN A 104 9.35 -4.95 16.06
C ASN A 104 8.05 -5.44 15.39
N LEU A 105 7.91 -5.28 14.06
CA LEU A 105 6.84 -5.81 13.19
C LEU A 105 5.44 -5.73 13.83
N GLY A 106 5.03 -4.52 14.20
CA GLY A 106 3.69 -4.27 14.73
C GLY A 106 3.60 -4.13 16.25
N LEU A 107 4.73 -3.98 16.96
CA LEU A 107 4.69 -3.32 18.27
C LEU A 107 5.06 -1.85 18.08
N THR A 108 4.23 -0.96 18.61
CA THR A 108 4.46 0.48 18.60
C THR A 108 4.46 0.98 20.03
N THR A 109 5.56 1.56 20.46
CA THR A 109 5.66 2.11 21.82
C THR A 109 5.56 3.61 21.77
N ILE A 110 4.60 4.14 22.53
CA ILE A 110 4.38 5.56 22.73
C ILE A 110 4.80 5.87 24.16
N THR A 111 5.81 6.71 24.33
CA THR A 111 6.24 7.18 25.65
C THR A 111 5.84 8.64 25.80
N MET A 112 5.17 8.94 26.90
CA MET A 112 4.69 10.27 27.22
C MET A 112 5.13 10.66 28.62
N GLU A 113 5.52 11.92 28.81
CA GLU A 113 5.73 12.47 30.14
C GLU A 113 4.45 13.18 30.61
N VAL A 114 3.83 12.68 31.68
CA VAL A 114 2.65 13.32 32.29
C VAL A 114 2.97 13.59 33.74
N GLN A 115 3.00 14.88 34.11
CA GLN A 115 3.29 15.34 35.49
C GLN A 115 4.62 14.82 36.05
N GLY A 116 5.68 14.78 35.23
CA GLY A 116 7.01 14.30 35.64
C GLY A 116 7.12 12.78 35.78
N THR A 117 6.09 12.03 35.38
CA THR A 117 6.12 10.56 35.31
C THR A 117 6.09 10.12 33.85
N LEU A 118 7.07 9.30 33.45
CA LEU A 118 7.09 8.67 32.14
C LEU A 118 6.04 7.56 32.10
N ASN A 119 4.96 7.79 31.36
CA ASN A 119 3.96 6.79 31.05
C ASN A 119 4.27 6.18 29.68
N THR A 120 4.43 4.86 29.63
CA THR A 120 4.74 4.14 28.38
C THR A 120 3.57 3.24 28.02
N MET A 121 3.04 3.44 26.83
CA MET A 121 1.96 2.64 26.26
C MET A 121 2.51 1.85 25.06
N THR A 122 2.42 0.52 25.13
CA THR A 122 2.76 -0.34 23.99
C THR A 122 1.48 -0.82 23.33
N LEU A 123 1.35 -0.52 22.04
CA LEU A 123 0.29 -1.00 21.17
C LEU A 123 0.77 -2.25 20.42
N ASP A 124 0.05 -3.36 20.56
CA ASP A 124 0.33 -4.59 19.82
C ASP A 124 -0.65 -4.73 18.65
N PHE A 125 -0.12 -4.52 17.45
CA PHE A 125 -0.80 -4.62 16.17
C PHE A 125 -0.32 -5.81 15.33
N ARG A 126 0.41 -6.77 15.93
CA ARG A 126 0.97 -7.92 15.19
C ARG A 126 -0.10 -8.73 14.47
N VAL A 127 -1.31 -8.79 15.00
CA VAL A 127 -2.46 -9.45 14.35
C VAL A 127 -2.73 -8.85 12.96
N PHE A 128 -2.68 -7.53 12.81
CA PHE A 128 -2.89 -6.87 11.52
C PHE A 128 -1.79 -7.23 10.50
N ILE A 129 -0.55 -7.37 10.97
CA ILE A 129 0.57 -7.82 10.14
C ILE A 129 0.32 -9.25 9.64
N TRP A 130 -0.02 -10.18 10.54
CA TRP A 130 -0.29 -11.57 10.17
C TRP A 130 -1.47 -11.71 9.19
N VAL A 131 -2.56 -10.99 9.44
CA VAL A 131 -3.72 -10.96 8.54
C VAL A 131 -3.33 -10.40 7.17
N THR A 132 -2.50 -9.35 7.14
CA THR A 132 -2.04 -8.76 5.89
C THR A 132 -1.12 -9.71 5.13
N VAL A 133 -0.19 -10.39 5.80
CA VAL A 133 0.67 -11.42 5.18
C VAL A 133 -0.16 -12.54 4.57
N ALA A 134 -1.18 -13.04 5.29
CA ALA A 134 -2.10 -14.05 4.76
C ALA A 134 -2.84 -13.54 3.52
N THR A 135 -3.38 -12.31 3.58
CA THR A 135 -4.09 -11.68 2.47
C THR A 135 -3.18 -11.48 1.24
N VAL A 136 -1.95 -11.02 1.45
CA VAL A 136 -0.95 -10.81 0.40
C VAL A 136 -0.54 -12.12 -0.25
N THR A 137 -0.38 -13.19 0.54
CA THR A 137 -0.09 -14.52 0.03
C THR A 137 -1.23 -15.01 -0.88
N LEU A 138 -2.48 -14.85 -0.45
CA LEU A 138 -3.64 -15.19 -1.27
C LEU A 138 -3.69 -14.38 -2.58
N LYS A 139 -3.45 -13.07 -2.51
CA LYS A 139 -3.41 -12.20 -3.71
C LYS A 139 -2.28 -12.57 -4.68
N ILE A 140 -1.14 -13.03 -4.17
CA ILE A 140 -0.04 -13.52 -5.02
C ILE A 140 -0.48 -14.80 -5.74
N ILE A 141 -1.09 -15.75 -5.03
CA ILE A 141 -1.62 -16.99 -5.62
C ILE A 141 -2.67 -16.66 -6.69
N GLU A 142 -3.61 -15.78 -6.38
CA GLU A 142 -4.63 -15.28 -7.32
C GLU A 142 -3.98 -14.70 -8.59
N ALA A 143 -2.97 -13.83 -8.44
CA ALA A 143 -2.26 -13.26 -9.58
C ALA A 143 -1.58 -14.33 -10.47
N PHE A 144 -1.04 -15.39 -9.87
CA PHE A 144 -0.48 -16.52 -10.62
C PHE A 144 -1.55 -17.32 -11.37
N LEU A 145 -2.71 -17.54 -10.75
CA LEU A 145 -3.84 -18.22 -11.38
C LEU A 145 -4.38 -17.41 -12.57
N GLU A 146 -4.63 -16.11 -12.38
CA GLU A 146 -5.06 -15.19 -13.45
C GLU A 146 -4.08 -15.21 -14.64
N PHE A 147 -2.78 -15.11 -14.36
CA PHE A 147 -1.74 -15.14 -15.38
C PHE A 147 -1.73 -16.46 -16.15
N THR A 148 -1.84 -17.58 -15.44
CA THR A 148 -1.81 -18.93 -16.04
C THR A 148 -3.04 -19.16 -16.91
N ASP A 149 -4.22 -18.77 -16.44
CA ASP A 149 -5.46 -18.92 -17.18
C ASP A 149 -5.50 -18.03 -18.41
N ALA A 150 -5.02 -16.78 -18.31
CA ALA A 150 -4.89 -15.89 -19.46
C ALA A 150 -3.97 -16.47 -20.55
N ARG A 151 -2.85 -17.11 -20.16
CA ARG A 151 -1.96 -17.81 -21.10
C ARG A 151 -2.58 -19.05 -21.72
N LYS A 152 -3.36 -19.82 -20.96
CA LYS A 152 -4.06 -21.00 -21.50
C LYS A 152 -5.07 -20.57 -22.57
N GLN A 153 -5.86 -19.54 -22.31
CA GLN A 153 -6.87 -19.05 -23.24
C GLN A 153 -6.27 -18.54 -24.56
N MET A 154 -5.12 -17.87 -24.53
CA MET A 154 -4.41 -17.48 -25.77
C MET A 154 -4.03 -18.71 -26.62
N LYS A 155 -3.50 -19.77 -26.00
CA LYS A 155 -3.11 -20.99 -26.73
C LYS A 155 -4.28 -21.71 -27.39
N THR A 156 -5.48 -21.64 -26.82
CA THR A 156 -6.68 -22.29 -27.38
C THR A 156 -7.24 -21.54 -28.60
N VAL A 157 -7.03 -20.22 -28.68
CA VAL A 157 -7.48 -19.39 -29.80
C VAL A 157 -6.60 -19.58 -31.05
N ASP A 158 -5.31 -19.89 -30.86
CA ASP A 158 -4.36 -20.17 -31.95
C ASP A 158 -4.40 -21.63 -32.46
N ALA A 159 -5.28 -22.48 -31.92
CA ALA A 159 -5.42 -23.86 -32.40
C ALA A 159 -6.14 -23.87 -33.77
N PRO A 160 -5.55 -24.48 -34.82
CA PRO A 160 -6.18 -24.52 -36.13
C PRO A 160 -7.52 -25.26 -36.06
N GLN A 161 -8.57 -24.62 -36.56
CA GLN A 161 -9.89 -25.23 -36.70
C GLN A 161 -9.75 -26.50 -37.57
N PRO A 162 -10.21 -27.68 -37.10
CA PRO A 162 -10.24 -28.86 -37.93
C PRO A 162 -11.16 -28.58 -39.12
N LYS A 163 -10.62 -28.74 -40.33
CA LYS A 163 -11.38 -28.71 -41.58
C LYS A 163 -12.33 -29.89 -41.67
#